data_AF-A0A8S2T4H6-F1
#
_entry.id   AF-A0A8S2T4H6-F1
#
_cell.length_a   1.000
_cell.length_b   1.000
_cell.length_c   1.000
_cell.angle_alpha   90.00
_cell.angle_beta   90.00
_cell.angle_gamma   90.00
#
_symmetry.space_group_name_H-M   'P 1'
#
loop_
_entity.id
_entity.type
_entity.pdbx_description
1 polymer ?
#
loop_
_entity_poly.entity_id
_entity_poly.type
_entity_poly.pdbx_seq_one_letter_code
_entity_poly.pdbx_strand_id
1 'polypeptide(L)'
;GYPHRIPRNNAIFKQYSDHLLDYLNQSYFTPLSYKDQLISLRQAQILGSIRQIIQNKNLIIRVTDKGNNFYIGSAGQFEQKAENFFSDTNAFIELSYNPFNEILDKVIQ
;
A
#
# COMPACT_ATOMS: atom_id res chain seq x y z
N GLY A 1 -33.88 -36.35 -13.27
CA GLY A 1 -32.52 -36.88 -13.21
C GLY A 1 -31.97 -36.67 -11.81
N TYR A 2 -31.39 -37.68 -11.19
CA TYR A 2 -30.75 -37.52 -9.88
C TYR A 2 -29.47 -36.69 -10.03
N PRO A 3 -29.16 -35.77 -9.09
CA PRO A 3 -27.95 -34.98 -9.16
C PRO A 3 -26.73 -35.88 -9.04
N HIS A 4 -25.79 -35.78 -9.99
CA HIS A 4 -24.48 -36.42 -9.90
C HIS A 4 -23.74 -35.86 -8.69
N ARG A 5 -23.76 -36.60 -7.57
CA ARG A 5 -22.94 -36.27 -6.40
C ARG A 5 -21.53 -36.81 -6.64
N ILE A 6 -20.56 -35.89 -6.73
CA ILE A 6 -19.16 -36.28 -6.76
C ILE A 6 -18.80 -36.78 -5.35
N PRO A 7 -18.28 -38.02 -5.20
CA PRO A 7 -17.93 -38.55 -3.89
C PRO A 7 -16.84 -37.69 -3.24
N ARG A 8 -17.00 -37.35 -1.96
CA ARG A 8 -15.97 -36.62 -1.19
C ARG A 8 -14.65 -37.39 -1.07
N ASN A 9 -14.71 -38.70 -1.26
CA ASN A 9 -13.55 -39.60 -1.21
C ASN A 9 -12.89 -39.78 -2.59
N ASN A 10 -13.26 -38.97 -3.58
CA ASN A 10 -12.62 -38.98 -4.89
C ASN A 10 -11.14 -38.63 -4.72
N ALA A 11 -10.25 -39.48 -5.25
CA ALA A 11 -8.80 -39.32 -5.18
C ALA A 11 -8.33 -37.95 -5.69
N ILE A 12 -9.05 -37.36 -6.65
CA ILE A 12 -8.78 -36.03 -7.21
C ILE A 12 -8.88 -34.94 -6.13
N PHE A 13 -9.90 -34.99 -5.26
CA PHE A 13 -10.05 -34.01 -4.19
C PHE A 13 -8.93 -34.13 -3.16
N LYS A 14 -8.49 -35.36 -2.87
CA LYS A 14 -7.37 -35.60 -1.96
C LYS A 14 -6.07 -35.04 -2.54
N GLN A 15 -5.75 -35.37 -3.79
CA GLN A 15 -4.57 -34.84 -4.47
C GLN A 15 -4.56 -33.31 -4.53
N TYR A 16 -5.70 -32.69 -4.86
CA TYR A 16 -5.81 -31.24 -4.89
C TYR A 16 -5.61 -30.63 -3.49
N SER A 17 -6.18 -31.24 -2.45
CA SER A 17 -6.00 -30.80 -1.07
C SER A 17 -4.53 -30.88 -0.64
N ASP A 18 -3.84 -31.95 -0.99
CA ASP A 18 -2.42 -32.15 -0.67
C ASP A 18 -1.55 -31.11 -1.40
N HIS A 19 -1.82 -30.87 -2.69
CA HIS A 19 -1.10 -29.84 -3.46
C HIS A 19 -1.33 -28.43 -2.92
N LEU A 20 -2.55 -28.11 -2.50
CA LEU A 20 -2.87 -26.82 -1.90
C LEU A 20 -2.14 -26.65 -0.57
N LEU A 21 -2.10 -27.70 0.25
CA LEU A 21 -1.38 -27.70 1.51
C LEU A 21 0.12 -27.48 1.29
N ASP A 22 0.73 -28.17 0.32
CA ASP A 22 2.15 -27.99 -0.02
C ASP A 22 2.46 -26.57 -0.51
N TYR A 23 1.60 -26.03 -1.38
CA TYR A 23 1.76 -24.65 -1.85
C TYR A 23 1.68 -23.63 -0.71
N LEU A 24 0.70 -23.79 0.18
CA LEU A 24 0.55 -22.92 1.35
C LEU A 24 1.75 -23.07 2.30
N ASN A 25 2.25 -24.29 2.49
CA ASN A 25 3.45 -24.55 3.28
C ASN A 25 4.68 -23.85 2.71
N GLN A 26 4.88 -23.90 1.40
CA GLN A 26 5.99 -23.21 0.75
C GLN A 26 5.86 -21.69 0.82
N SER A 27 4.64 -21.18 0.65
CA SER A 27 4.40 -19.74 0.51
C SER A 27 4.34 -19.00 1.85
N TYR A 28 3.82 -19.64 2.90
CA TYR A 28 3.50 -18.96 4.16
C TYR A 28 4.09 -19.60 5.42
N PHE A 29 4.33 -20.91 5.40
CA PHE A 29 4.80 -21.64 6.59
C PHE A 29 6.27 -22.03 6.53
N THR A 30 6.93 -21.84 5.39
CA THR A 30 8.37 -22.06 5.25
C THR A 30 9.10 -20.95 6.01
N PRO A 31 9.88 -21.28 7.04
CA PRO A 31 10.62 -20.27 7.79
C PRO A 31 11.59 -19.53 6.85
N LEU A 32 11.70 -18.22 7.05
CA LEU A 32 12.72 -17.42 6.37
C LEU A 32 14.10 -18.04 6.60
N SER A 33 14.96 -18.00 5.58
CA SER A 33 16.35 -18.44 5.76
C SER A 33 17.04 -17.60 6.85
N TYR A 34 18.03 -18.16 7.56
CA TYR A 34 18.76 -17.41 8.60
C TYR A 34 19.34 -16.09 8.07
N LYS A 35 19.80 -16.08 6.80
CA LYS A 35 20.28 -14.87 6.12
C LYS A 35 19.17 -13.82 5.98
N ASP A 36 17.99 -14.23 5.52
CA ASP A 36 16.86 -13.31 5.34
C ASP A 36 16.35 -12.78 6.67
N GLN A 37 16.34 -13.61 7.72
CA GLN A 37 16.02 -13.17 9.09
C GLN A 37 16.97 -12.04 9.56
N LEU A 38 18.28 -12.20 9.36
CA LEU A 38 19.25 -11.16 9.70
C LEU A 38 19.05 -9.87 8.89
N ILE A 39 18.74 -9.99 7.60
CA ILE A 39 18.44 -8.84 6.74
C ILE A 39 17.18 -8.12 7.23
N SER A 40 16.11 -8.86 7.52
CA SER A 40 14.85 -8.30 8.03
C SER A 40 15.06 -7.59 9.36
N LEU A 41 15.83 -8.16 10.29
CA LEU A 41 16.15 -7.51 11.56
C LEU A 41 16.90 -6.18 11.35
N ARG A 42 17.91 -6.18 10.48
CA ARG A 42 18.65 -4.96 10.13
C ARG A 42 17.75 -3.90 9.50
N GLN A 43 16.87 -4.31 8.59
CA GLN A 43 15.92 -3.39 7.95
C GLN A 43 14.93 -2.80 8.97
N ALA A 44 14.43 -3.62 9.91
CA ALA A 44 13.56 -3.15 10.98
C ALA A 44 14.25 -2.10 11.86
N GLN A 45 15.52 -2.31 12.20
CA GLN A 45 16.31 -1.32 12.95
C GLN A 45 16.50 -0.02 12.17
N ILE A 46 16.83 -0.10 10.88
CA ILE A 46 16.95 1.08 10.00
C ILE A 46 15.63 1.85 9.95
N LEU A 47 14.50 1.16 9.76
CA LEU A 47 13.17 1.77 9.76
C LEU A 47 12.84 2.44 11.09
N GLY A 48 13.20 1.82 12.22
CA GLY A 48 13.08 2.41 13.55
C GLY A 48 13.84 3.73 13.66
N SER A 49 15.11 3.75 13.25
CA SER A 49 15.95 4.95 13.26
C SER A 49 15.41 6.06 12.35
N ILE A 50 14.94 5.71 11.15
CA ILE A 50 14.32 6.67 10.23
C ILE A 50 13.08 7.31 10.87
N ARG A 51 12.18 6.50 11.45
CA ARG A 51 10.97 7.01 12.13
C ARG A 51 11.32 7.95 13.27
N GLN A 52 12.31 7.61 14.08
CA GLN A 52 12.75 8.44 15.20
C GLN A 52 13.31 9.79 14.70
N ILE A 53 14.10 9.80 13.63
CA ILE A 53 14.62 11.04 13.03
C ILE A 53 13.48 11.91 12.51
N ILE A 54 12.51 11.32 11.81
CA ILE A 54 11.35 12.04 11.26
C ILE A 54 10.57 12.71 12.39
N GLN A 55 10.29 11.99 13.47
CA GLN A 55 9.57 12.51 14.64
C GLN A 55 10.36 13.63 15.33
N ASN A 56 11.62 13.38 15.66
CA ASN A 56 12.45 14.35 16.40
C ASN A 56 12.69 15.65 15.63
N LYS A 57 12.74 15.57 14.30
CA LYS A 57 12.96 16.74 13.42
C LYS A 57 11.68 17.31 12.84
N ASN A 58 10.52 16.80 13.24
CA ASN A 58 9.20 17.18 12.71
C ASN A 58 9.17 17.21 11.17
N LEU A 59 9.71 16.16 10.56
CA LEU A 59 9.76 15.99 9.11
C LEU A 59 8.52 15.25 8.62
N ILE A 60 8.20 15.43 7.33
CA ILE A 60 7.20 14.68 6.61
C ILE A 60 7.83 14.01 5.39
N ILE A 61 7.23 12.89 4.98
CA ILE A 61 7.53 12.23 3.71
C ILE A 61 6.27 12.32 2.84
N ARG A 62 6.38 12.89 1.65
CA ARG A 62 5.27 13.03 0.68
C ARG A 62 5.69 12.55 -0.70
N VAL A 63 4.79 11.89 -1.41
CA VAL A 63 4.97 11.56 -2.82
C VAL A 63 4.91 12.85 -3.63
N THR A 64 5.78 13.00 -4.62
CA THR A 64 5.74 14.13 -5.55
C THR A 64 5.27 13.69 -6.93
N ASP A 65 4.48 14.55 -7.59
CA ASP A 65 3.80 14.27 -8.86
C ASP A 65 4.78 14.06 -10.03
N LYS A 66 5.99 14.65 -9.91
CA LYS A 66 7.05 14.54 -10.92
C LYS A 66 8.02 13.41 -10.56
N GLY A 67 7.61 12.19 -10.94
CA GLY A 67 8.47 11.01 -11.11
C GLY A 67 9.01 10.41 -9.82
N ASN A 68 8.31 9.42 -9.25
CA ASN A 68 8.76 8.44 -8.23
C ASN A 68 9.66 8.95 -7.07
N ASN A 69 9.69 10.26 -6.86
CA ASN A 69 10.51 10.92 -5.87
C ASN A 69 9.64 11.23 -4.66
N PHE A 70 10.28 11.17 -3.49
CA PHE A 70 9.68 11.55 -2.23
C PHE A 70 10.27 12.88 -1.76
N TYR A 71 9.42 13.81 -1.39
CA TYR A 71 9.82 14.95 -0.59
C TYR A 71 10.09 14.48 0.84
N ILE A 72 11.23 14.90 1.39
CA ILE A 72 11.57 14.72 2.81
C ILE A 72 12.01 16.08 3.35
N GLY A 73 11.24 16.64 4.29
CA GLY A 73 11.48 17.97 4.84
C GLY A 73 10.36 18.39 5.79
N SER A 74 10.27 19.66 6.18
CA SER A 74 9.19 20.11 7.06
C SER A 74 7.89 20.32 6.28
N ALA A 75 6.75 20.21 6.99
CA ALA A 75 5.44 20.45 6.37
C ALA A 75 5.30 21.86 5.79
N GLY A 76 5.70 22.89 6.56
CA GLY A 76 5.61 24.28 6.08
C GLY A 76 6.49 24.57 4.86
N GLN A 77 7.67 23.96 4.75
CA GLN A 77 8.51 24.10 3.54
C GLN A 77 7.89 23.42 2.33
N PHE A 78 7.18 22.31 2.53
CA PHE A 78 6.44 21.65 1.47
C PHE A 78 5.29 22.53 0.98
N GLU A 79 4.47 23.06 1.91
CA GLU A 79 3.34 23.93 1.59
C GLU A 79 3.79 25.18 0.84
N GLN A 80 4.85 25.86 1.28
CA GLN A 80 5.40 27.01 0.55
C GLN A 80 5.86 26.65 -0.86
N LYS A 81 6.49 25.49 -1.05
CA LYS A 81 6.90 25.03 -2.39
C LYS A 81 5.68 24.72 -3.28
N ALA A 82 4.64 24.13 -2.70
CA ALA A 82 3.39 23.87 -3.40
C ALA A 82 2.72 25.19 -3.81
N GLU A 83 2.58 26.14 -2.90
CA GLU A 83 2.03 27.48 -3.16
C GLU A 83 2.82 28.24 -4.24
N ASN A 84 4.14 28.22 -4.18
CA ASN A 84 4.99 28.85 -5.19
C ASN A 84 4.79 28.18 -6.56
N PHE A 85 4.76 26.84 -6.60
CA PHE A 85 4.49 26.12 -7.84
C PHE A 85 3.10 26.46 -8.40
N PHE A 86 2.08 26.57 -7.54
CA PHE A 86 0.74 26.98 -7.96
C PHE A 86 0.74 28.39 -8.54
N SER A 87 1.39 29.34 -7.87
CA SER A 87 1.50 30.73 -8.31
C SER A 87 2.23 30.85 -9.65
N ASP A 88 3.30 30.08 -9.84
CA ASP A 88 4.14 30.15 -11.04
C ASP A 88 3.48 29.48 -12.27
N THR A 89 2.63 28.48 -12.06
CA THR A 89 2.12 27.65 -13.15
C THR A 89 0.64 27.82 -13.46
N ASN A 90 -0.14 28.49 -12.60
CA ASN A 90 -1.61 28.50 -12.67
C ASN A 90 -2.19 27.07 -12.86
N ALA A 91 -1.49 26.03 -12.37
CA ALA A 91 -1.81 24.64 -12.68
C ALA A 91 -3.13 24.15 -12.07
N PHE A 92 -3.72 24.92 -11.16
CA PHE A 92 -5.00 24.62 -10.53
C PHE A 92 -5.93 25.81 -10.68
N ILE A 93 -7.11 25.56 -11.23
CA ILE A 93 -8.24 26.49 -11.16
C ILE A 93 -8.95 26.17 -9.86
N GLU A 94 -9.03 27.15 -8.95
CA GLU A 94 -9.95 27.07 -7.83
C GLU A 94 -11.37 26.96 -8.38
N LEU A 95 -12.01 25.81 -8.17
CA LEU A 95 -13.38 25.63 -8.60
C LEU A 95 -14.27 26.45 -7.67
N SER A 96 -15.00 27.42 -8.24
CA SER A 96 -15.99 28.22 -7.52
C SER A 96 -17.15 27.40 -6.95
N TYR A 97 -17.25 26.12 -7.35
CA TYR A 97 -18.24 25.17 -6.85
C TYR A 97 -17.65 23.76 -6.80
N ASN A 98 -18.11 22.93 -5.87
CA ASN A 98 -17.71 21.52 -5.79
C ASN A 98 -18.49 20.68 -6.83
N PRO A 99 -17.83 20.12 -7.87
CA PRO A 99 -18.50 19.36 -8.93
C PRO A 99 -19.12 18.05 -8.46
N PHE A 100 -18.72 17.55 -7.28
CA PHE A 100 -19.31 16.33 -6.71
C PHE A 100 -20.67 16.57 -6.04
N ASN A 101 -21.05 17.83 -5.77
CA ASN A 101 -22.36 18.16 -5.23
C ASN A 101 -23.50 17.75 -6.19
N GLU A 102 -23.27 17.79 -7.51
CA GLU A 102 -24.28 17.39 -8.51
C GLU A 102 -24.51 15.87 -8.58
N ILE A 103 -23.58 15.09 -8.02
CA ILE A 103 -23.58 13.62 -8.08
C ILE A 103 -23.97 13.02 -6.72
N LEU A 104 -23.80 13.79 -5.63
CA LEU A 104 -24.14 13.38 -4.26
C LEU A 104 -25.59 12.91 -4.12
N ASP A 105 -26.54 13.57 -4.79
CA ASP A 105 -27.97 13.21 -4.77
C ASP A 105 -28.32 11.98 -5.63
N LYS A 106 -27.39 11.47 -6.44
CA LYS A 106 -27.63 10.30 -7.33
C LYS A 106 -27.20 8.97 -6.71
N VAL A 107 -26.44 8.98 -5.61
CA VAL A 107 -25.90 7.76 -4.98
C VAL A 107 -26.76 7.31 -3.78
N ILE A 108 -27.69 8.14 -3.33
CA ILE A 108 -28.67 7.79 -2.28
C ILE A 108 -30.06 7.63 -2.91
N GLN A 109 -30.31 6.48 -3.54
CA GLN A 109 -31.66 5.95 -3.81
C GLN A 109 -31.68 4.45 -3.59
#